data_AF-A0ABD4VJ23-F1
#
_entry.id   AF-A0ABD4VJ23-F1
#
_cell.length_a   1.000
_cell.length_b   1.000
_cell.length_c   1.000
_cell.angle_alpha   90.00
_cell.angle_beta   90.00
_cell.angle_gamma   90.00
#
_symmetry.space_group_name_H-M   'P 1'
#
loop_
_entity.id
_entity.type
_entity.pdbx_description
1 polymer ?
#
loop_
_entity_poly.entity_id
_entity_poly.type
_entity_poly.pdbx_seq_one_letter_code
_entity_poly.pdbx_strand_id
1 'polypeptide(L)'
;MKPTKLQWEDVIQFEEIEGYGKSIWKNKDKYYLVSEEGTVASWLVVYELPQELFALLESGERTLREVSWKVQNDCWPPTEEERKESRRKFISKYPGSLIDVPKNRKLFSKEELEELIPIAEKQWIESEGKLPDDYVSPIK
;
A
#
# COMPACT_ATOMS: atom_id res chain seq x y z
N MET A 1 -9.69 9.05 9.98
CA MET A 1 -9.94 10.13 10.97
C MET A 1 -10.02 11.49 10.26
N LYS A 2 -10.52 12.54 10.91
CA LYS A 2 -10.55 13.89 10.31
C LYS A 2 -9.25 14.64 10.63
N PRO A 3 -8.67 15.37 9.67
CA PRO A 3 -7.54 16.24 9.95
C PRO A 3 -7.94 17.35 10.91
N THR A 4 -6.97 17.85 11.66
CA THR A 4 -7.15 19.01 12.54
C THR A 4 -7.21 20.30 11.72
N LYS A 5 -7.56 21.41 12.38
CA LYS A 5 -7.47 22.75 11.76
C LYS A 5 -6.06 23.35 11.83
N LEU A 6 -5.12 22.68 12.52
CA LEU A 6 -3.76 23.15 12.69
C LEU A 6 -3.01 23.12 11.36
N GLN A 7 -2.18 24.13 11.16
CA GLN A 7 -1.24 24.19 10.04
C GLN A 7 0.16 23.80 10.50
N TRP A 8 1.05 23.60 9.53
CA TRP A 8 2.46 23.29 9.81
C TRP A 8 3.12 24.37 10.70
N GLU A 9 2.78 25.64 10.47
CA GLU A 9 3.30 26.78 11.22
C GLU A 9 2.90 26.75 12.70
N ASP A 10 1.75 26.14 13.03
CA ASP A 10 1.31 25.94 14.40
C ASP A 10 2.08 24.78 15.06
N VAL A 11 2.24 23.69 14.31
CA VAL A 11 2.82 22.43 14.82
C VAL A 11 4.32 22.52 15.04
N ILE A 12 5.05 23.27 14.22
CA ILE A 12 6.51 23.41 14.37
C ILE A 12 6.92 24.09 15.69
N GLN A 13 5.97 24.75 16.39
CA GLN A 13 6.19 25.31 17.73
C GLN A 13 6.06 24.26 18.84
N PHE A 14 5.61 23.05 18.53
CA PHE A 14 5.43 21.95 19.48
C PHE A 14 6.75 21.19 19.71
N GLU A 15 6.74 20.27 20.67
CA GLU A 15 7.89 19.39 20.91
C GLU A 15 7.96 18.31 19.81
N GLU A 16 9.03 18.29 19.01
CA GLU A 16 9.30 17.21 18.06
C GLU A 16 9.66 15.93 18.83
N ILE A 17 8.97 14.82 18.54
CA ILE A 17 9.36 13.52 19.08
C ILE A 17 10.44 12.94 18.18
N GLU A 18 11.65 12.84 18.72
CA GLU A 18 12.80 12.24 18.03
C GLU A 18 12.53 10.78 17.61
N GLY A 19 13.20 10.33 16.55
CA GLY A 19 13.07 8.97 16.02
C GLY A 19 11.99 8.79 14.94
N TYR A 20 11.14 9.81 14.72
CA TYR A 20 10.07 9.77 13.70
C TYR A 20 10.25 10.77 12.56
N GLY A 21 11.45 11.33 12.37
CA GLY A 21 11.81 12.12 11.18
C GLY A 21 10.88 13.31 10.92
N LYS A 22 10.59 14.13 11.94
CA LYS A 22 9.66 15.29 11.88
C LYS A 22 8.20 14.95 11.61
N SER A 23 7.80 13.70 11.74
CA SER A 23 6.39 13.31 11.55
C SER A 23 5.56 13.38 12.83
N ILE A 24 6.16 13.27 14.02
CA ILE A 24 5.43 13.23 15.29
C ILE A 24 5.79 14.43 16.17
N TRP A 25 4.75 15.09 16.67
CA TRP A 25 4.85 16.29 17.48
C TRP A 25 3.95 16.18 18.71
N LYS A 26 4.36 16.77 19.82
CA LYS A 26 3.64 16.72 21.09
C LYS A 26 3.36 18.12 21.61
N ASN A 27 2.11 18.35 21.99
CA ASN A 27 1.70 19.56 22.69
C ASN A 27 0.85 19.17 23.89
N LYS A 28 1.33 19.49 25.10
CA LYS A 28 0.74 19.05 26.38
C LYS A 28 0.61 17.52 26.39
N ASP A 29 -0.61 17.01 26.57
CA ASP A 29 -0.94 15.58 26.64
C ASP A 29 -1.45 15.02 25.31
N LYS A 30 -1.26 15.75 24.19
CA LYS A 30 -1.71 15.36 22.86
C LYS A 30 -0.55 15.16 21.89
N TYR A 31 -0.68 14.15 21.05
CA TYR A 31 0.24 13.85 19.96
C TYR A 31 -0.39 14.25 18.62
N TYR A 32 0.47 14.66 17.70
CA TYR A 32 0.09 15.10 16.37
C TYR A 32 0.98 14.39 15.34
N LEU A 33 0.34 13.87 14.30
CA LEU A 33 1.00 13.31 13.13
C LEU A 33 0.94 14.32 12.00
N VAL A 34 2.10 14.71 11.49
CA VAL A 34 2.24 15.49 10.26
C VAL A 34 2.48 14.52 9.11
N SER A 35 1.58 14.53 8.13
CA SER A 35 1.70 13.73 6.90
C SER A 35 1.79 14.65 5.69
N GLU A 36 2.68 14.31 4.77
CA GLU A 36 2.69 14.90 3.43
C GLU A 36 1.64 14.18 2.57
N GLU A 37 0.72 14.93 1.99
CA GLU A 37 -0.37 14.42 1.14
C GLU A 37 -0.44 15.17 -0.17
N GLY A 38 -1.01 14.52 -1.19
CA GLY A 38 -1.17 15.07 -2.52
C GLY A 38 -0.45 14.25 -3.58
N THR A 39 -1.06 14.14 -4.75
CA THR A 39 -0.53 13.35 -5.88
C THR A 39 0.19 14.20 -6.91
N VAL A 40 -0.27 15.43 -7.13
CA VAL A 40 0.28 16.38 -8.13
C VAL A 40 1.03 17.53 -7.46
N ALA A 41 0.53 18.01 -6.33
CA ALA A 41 1.21 18.97 -5.47
C ALA A 41 1.10 18.45 -4.03
N SER A 42 2.21 18.44 -3.30
CA SER A 42 2.25 18.02 -1.91
C SER A 42 1.86 19.16 -0.98
N TRP A 43 1.09 18.85 0.06
CA TRP A 43 0.81 19.74 1.20
C TRP A 43 0.92 18.95 2.51
N LEU A 44 1.16 19.66 3.61
CA LEU A 44 1.22 19.05 4.93
C LEU A 44 -0.16 19.03 5.57
N VAL A 45 -0.54 17.87 6.10
CA VAL A 45 -1.79 17.66 6.82
C VAL A 45 -1.46 17.24 8.25
N VAL A 46 -2.10 17.89 9.22
CA VAL A 46 -1.91 17.63 10.64
C VAL A 46 -3.09 16.83 11.18
N TYR A 47 -2.81 15.65 11.72
CA TYR A 47 -3.77 14.80 12.38
C TYR A 47 -3.54 14.77 13.88
N GLU A 48 -4.61 14.70 14.67
CA GLU A 48 -4.51 14.35 16.08
C GLU A 48 -4.25 12.84 16.16
N LEU A 49 -3.12 12.47 16.77
CA LEU A 49 -2.70 11.09 16.95
C LEU A 49 -3.20 10.59 18.32
N PRO A 50 -4.12 9.61 18.36
CA PRO A 50 -4.56 9.01 19.62
C PRO A 50 -3.40 8.38 20.39
N GLN A 51 -3.45 8.49 21.72
CA GLN A 51 -2.45 7.88 22.62
C GLN A 51 -2.25 6.40 22.35
N GLU A 52 -3.33 5.67 22.05
CA GLU A 52 -3.29 4.24 21.74
C GLU A 52 -2.48 3.94 20.47
N LEU A 53 -2.61 4.77 19.43
CA LEU A 53 -1.83 4.60 18.20
C LEU A 53 -0.37 5.00 18.40
N PHE A 54 -0.11 6.02 19.22
CA PHE A 54 1.26 6.38 19.59
C PHE A 54 1.94 5.28 20.41
N ALA A 55 1.24 4.65 21.36
CA ALA A 55 1.76 3.54 22.15
C ALA A 55 2.18 2.34 21.27
N LEU A 56 1.42 2.04 20.21
CA LEU A 56 1.78 1.00 19.23
C LEU A 56 3.03 1.34 18.41
N LEU A 57 3.31 2.64 18.18
CA LEU A 57 4.55 3.10 17.56
C LEU A 57 5.73 2.99 18.51
N GLU A 58 5.53 3.36 19.78
CA GLU A 58 6.55 3.33 20.82
C GLU A 58 6.94 1.87 21.19
N SER A 59 5.96 0.96 21.22
CA SER A 59 6.22 -0.47 21.46
C SER A 59 6.87 -1.19 20.27
N GLY A 60 6.89 -0.56 19.08
CA GLY A 60 7.37 -1.16 17.85
C GLY A 60 6.44 -2.22 17.26
N GLU A 61 5.22 -2.38 17.80
CA GLU A 61 4.20 -3.27 17.25
C GLU A 61 3.71 -2.81 15.87
N ARG A 62 3.72 -1.49 15.63
CA ARG A 62 3.34 -0.89 14.35
C ARG A 62 4.39 0.11 13.90
N THR A 63 4.50 0.25 12.59
CA THR A 63 5.37 1.24 11.96
C THR A 63 4.66 2.57 11.78
N LEU A 64 5.43 3.67 11.67
CA LEU A 64 4.91 5.01 11.36
C LEU A 64 4.01 5.00 10.12
N ARG A 65 4.37 4.21 9.11
CA ARG A 65 3.60 4.05 7.88
C ARG A 65 2.24 3.41 8.12
N GLU A 66 2.16 2.38 8.95
CA GLU A 66 0.89 1.71 9.27
C GLU A 66 -0.03 2.61 10.09
N VAL A 67 0.53 3.33 11.07
CA VAL A 67 -0.26 4.27 11.87
C VAL A 67 -0.71 5.46 11.05
N SER A 68 0.14 6.00 10.17
CA SER A 68 -0.26 7.06 9.24
C SER A 68 -1.40 6.58 8.33
N TRP A 69 -1.31 5.37 7.78
CA TRP A 69 -2.38 4.77 7.00
C TRP A 69 -3.68 4.63 7.81
N LYS A 70 -3.59 4.19 9.08
CA LYS A 70 -4.75 4.06 9.98
C LYS A 70 -5.40 5.41 10.28
N VAL A 71 -4.61 6.44 10.52
CA VAL A 71 -5.11 7.79 10.76
C VAL A 71 -5.83 8.35 9.53
N GLN A 72 -5.27 8.16 8.33
CA GLN A 72 -5.84 8.64 7.07
C GLN A 72 -7.09 7.85 6.65
N ASN A 73 -6.98 6.53 6.59
CA ASN A 73 -7.99 5.65 5.96
C ASN A 73 -8.92 4.97 6.97
N ASP A 74 -8.70 5.16 8.27
CA ASP A 74 -9.45 4.52 9.37
C ASP A 74 -9.42 2.98 9.37
N CYS A 75 -8.52 2.37 8.60
CA CYS A 75 -8.26 0.93 8.56
C CYS A 75 -6.76 0.67 8.64
N TRP A 76 -6.33 -0.54 9.03
CA TRP A 76 -4.93 -0.90 8.90
C TRP A 76 -4.60 -1.16 7.42
N PRO A 77 -3.36 -0.88 6.96
CA PRO A 77 -2.98 -1.28 5.61
C PRO A 77 -3.05 -2.80 5.52
N PRO A 78 -3.43 -3.35 4.35
CA PRO A 78 -3.52 -4.80 4.19
C PRO A 78 -2.14 -5.42 4.37
N THR A 79 -2.12 -6.59 5.00
CA THR A 79 -0.90 -7.38 5.17
C THR A 79 -0.36 -7.85 3.83
N GLU A 80 0.90 -8.28 3.79
CA GLU A 80 1.49 -8.84 2.57
C GLU A 80 0.74 -10.08 2.07
N GLU A 81 0.16 -10.86 2.98
CA GLU A 81 -0.66 -12.04 2.66
C GLU A 81 -1.99 -11.63 2.02
N GLU A 82 -2.71 -10.67 2.61
CA GLU A 82 -3.95 -10.13 2.05
C GLU A 82 -3.70 -9.47 0.68
N ARG A 83 -2.58 -8.76 0.52
CA ARG A 83 -2.16 -8.19 -0.77
C ARG A 83 -1.90 -9.26 -1.82
N LYS A 84 -1.21 -10.35 -1.43
CA LYS A 84 -0.96 -11.50 -2.31
C LYS A 84 -2.26 -12.17 -2.72
N GLU A 85 -3.17 -12.42 -1.78
CA GLU A 85 -4.46 -13.04 -2.06
C GLU A 85 -5.33 -12.15 -2.97
N SER A 86 -5.40 -10.85 -2.69
CA SER A 86 -6.12 -9.88 -3.53
C SER A 86 -5.56 -9.85 -4.95
N ARG A 87 -4.23 -9.82 -5.09
CA ARG A 87 -3.54 -9.89 -6.39
C ARG A 87 -3.83 -11.20 -7.11
N ARG A 88 -3.79 -12.33 -6.40
CA ARG A 88 -4.13 -13.66 -6.93
C ARG A 88 -5.56 -13.69 -7.46
N LYS A 89 -6.55 -13.22 -6.68
CA LYS A 89 -7.96 -13.11 -7.10
C LYS A 89 -8.14 -12.24 -8.34
N PHE A 90 -7.44 -11.10 -8.40
CA PHE A 90 -7.49 -10.21 -9.56
C PHE A 90 -6.95 -10.90 -10.82
N ILE A 91 -5.79 -11.56 -10.72
CA ILE A 91 -5.16 -12.26 -11.85
C ILE A 91 -5.98 -13.48 -12.27
N SER A 92 -6.59 -14.23 -11.34
CA SER A 92 -7.51 -15.33 -11.69
C SER A 92 -8.71 -14.84 -12.50
N LYS A 93 -9.20 -13.61 -12.24
CA LYS A 93 -10.28 -13.00 -13.00
C LYS A 93 -9.81 -12.45 -14.35
N TYR A 94 -8.58 -11.92 -14.41
CA TYR A 94 -7.98 -11.30 -15.58
C TYR A 94 -6.59 -11.91 -15.88
N PRO A 95 -6.54 -13.14 -16.40
CA PRO A 95 -5.31 -13.92 -16.50
C PRO A 95 -4.31 -13.35 -17.52
N GLY A 96 -4.71 -12.44 -18.42
CA GLY A 96 -3.80 -11.74 -19.34
C GLY A 96 -2.58 -11.10 -18.65
N SER A 97 -2.69 -10.71 -17.37
CA SER A 97 -1.55 -10.20 -16.56
C SER A 97 -0.41 -11.21 -16.39
N LEU A 98 -0.64 -12.52 -16.63
CA LEU A 98 0.39 -13.56 -16.59
C LEU A 98 1.30 -13.54 -17.83
N ILE A 99 0.83 -12.94 -18.93
CA ILE A 99 1.60 -12.72 -20.16
C ILE A 99 2.49 -11.49 -20.01
N ASP A 100 1.90 -10.34 -19.70
CA ASP A 100 2.58 -9.04 -19.55
C ASP A 100 3.59 -9.01 -18.40
N VAL A 101 3.24 -9.61 -17.26
CA VAL A 101 4.05 -9.55 -16.04
C VAL A 101 4.38 -10.98 -15.56
N PRO A 102 5.42 -11.63 -16.14
CA PRO A 102 5.81 -12.99 -15.79
C PRO A 102 6.08 -13.23 -14.30
N LYS A 103 6.45 -12.18 -13.54
CA LYS A 103 6.66 -12.24 -12.09
C LYS A 103 5.41 -12.67 -11.33
N ASN A 104 4.21 -12.38 -11.85
CA ASN A 104 2.94 -12.77 -11.23
C ASN A 104 2.72 -14.29 -11.23
N ARG A 105 3.40 -15.04 -12.11
CA ARG A 105 3.31 -16.50 -12.16
C ARG A 105 3.76 -17.16 -10.86
N LYS A 106 4.65 -16.51 -10.09
CA LYS A 106 5.11 -16.99 -8.77
C LYS A 106 4.02 -17.00 -7.69
N LEU A 107 2.85 -16.43 -7.96
CA LEU A 107 1.72 -16.37 -7.03
C LEU A 107 0.79 -17.59 -7.12
N PHE A 108 1.04 -18.47 -8.09
CA PHE A 108 0.19 -19.61 -8.43
C PHE A 108 0.98 -20.90 -8.37
N SER A 109 0.30 -22.01 -8.09
CA SER A 109 0.89 -23.34 -8.25
C SER A 109 1.05 -23.69 -9.73
N LYS A 110 1.77 -24.77 -10.03
CA LYS A 110 1.96 -25.21 -11.42
C LYS A 110 0.62 -25.61 -12.05
N GLU A 111 -0.23 -26.30 -11.30
CA GLU A 111 -1.55 -26.76 -11.71
C GLU A 111 -2.47 -25.57 -12.04
N GLU A 112 -2.45 -24.52 -11.20
CA GLU A 112 -3.24 -23.31 -11.46
C GLU A 112 -2.76 -22.56 -12.71
N LEU A 113 -1.45 -22.56 -12.98
CA LEU A 113 -0.91 -21.98 -14.20
C LEU A 113 -1.31 -22.78 -15.43
N GLU A 114 -1.36 -24.11 -15.35
CA GLU A 114 -1.83 -24.97 -16.44
C GLU A 114 -3.26 -24.64 -16.88
N GLU A 115 -4.13 -24.24 -15.94
CA GLU A 115 -5.48 -23.77 -16.25
C GLU A 115 -5.52 -22.32 -16.75
N LEU A 116 -4.75 -21.42 -16.12
CA LEU A 116 -4.84 -19.97 -16.37
C LEU A 116 -4.07 -19.51 -17.61
N ILE A 117 -2.94 -20.12 -17.95
CA ILE A 117 -2.07 -19.68 -19.06
C ILE A 117 -2.77 -19.79 -20.42
N PRO A 118 -3.47 -20.89 -20.78
CA PRO A 118 -4.19 -20.94 -22.05
C PRO A 118 -5.27 -19.86 -22.16
N ILE A 119 -5.93 -19.53 -21.05
CA ILE A 119 -6.93 -18.45 -20.99
C ILE A 119 -6.25 -17.09 -21.16
N ALA A 120 -5.11 -16.88 -20.50
CA ALA A 120 -4.30 -15.68 -20.60
C ALA A 120 -3.81 -15.42 -22.03
N GLU A 121 -3.25 -16.44 -22.68
CA GLU A 121 -2.75 -16.38 -24.06
C GLU A 121 -3.88 -16.04 -25.03
N LYS A 122 -5.04 -16.71 -24.89
CA LYS A 122 -6.22 -16.42 -25.71
C LYS A 122 -6.69 -14.98 -25.54
N GLN A 123 -6.87 -14.52 -24.30
CA GLN A 123 -7.29 -13.14 -24.02
C GLN A 123 -6.29 -12.11 -24.56
N TRP A 124 -4.99 -12.40 -24.45
CA TRP A 124 -3.94 -11.53 -24.97
C TRP A 124 -3.99 -11.43 -26.49
N ILE A 125 -4.12 -12.55 -27.19
CA ILE A 125 -4.24 -12.58 -28.66
C ILE A 125 -5.53 -11.88 -29.11
N GLU A 126 -6.63 -12.04 -28.38
CA GLU A 126 -7.89 -11.33 -28.68
C GLU A 126 -7.77 -9.80 -28.52
N SER A 127 -6.94 -9.31 -27.58
CA SER A 127 -6.69 -7.88 -27.37
C SER A 127 -5.63 -7.30 -28.31
N GLU A 128 -4.46 -7.94 -28.37
CA GLU A 128 -3.24 -7.42 -29.01
C GLU A 128 -2.95 -8.09 -30.38
N GLY A 129 -3.75 -9.06 -30.80
CA GLY A 129 -3.61 -9.78 -32.07
C GLY A 129 -2.54 -10.86 -32.11
N LYS A 130 -1.45 -10.74 -31.32
CA LYS A 130 -0.40 -11.76 -31.17
C LYS A 130 0.21 -11.75 -29.77
N LEU A 131 0.86 -12.86 -29.39
CA LEU A 131 1.67 -12.91 -28.17
C LEU A 131 2.93 -12.03 -28.31
N PRO A 132 3.47 -11.51 -27.18
CA PRO A 132 4.73 -10.77 -27.20
C PRO A 132 5.88 -11.62 -27.75
N ASP A 133 6.81 -11.01 -28.47
CA ASP A 133 7.91 -11.75 -29.13
C ASP A 133 8.91 -12.36 -28.10
N ASP A 134 8.97 -11.80 -26.89
CA ASP A 134 9.76 -12.29 -25.75
C ASP A 134 8.98 -13.23 -24.82
N TYR A 135 7.75 -13.60 -25.17
CA TYR A 135 6.92 -14.48 -24.35
C TYR A 135 7.44 -15.92 -24.35
N VAL A 136 7.71 -16.43 -23.14
CA VAL A 136 8.03 -17.84 -22.89
C VAL A 136 6.95 -18.45 -22.01
N SER A 137 6.29 -19.48 -22.52
CA SER A 137 5.27 -20.23 -21.78
C SER A 137 5.88 -20.97 -20.58
N PRO A 138 5.32 -20.83 -19.36
CA PRO A 138 5.87 -21.42 -18.15
C PRO A 138 5.58 -22.92 -17.96
N ILE A 139 4.80 -23.53 -18.86
CA ILE A 139 4.35 -24.93 -18.76
C ILE A 139 5.21 -25.89 -19.60
N LYS A 140 6.09 -25.35 -20.47
CA LYS A 140 6.96 -26.14 -21.35
C LYS A 140 8.13 -26.82 -20.63
#